data_AF-A0A7J2IPP0-F1
#
_entry.id   AF-A0A7J2IPP0-F1
#
_cell.length_a   1.000
_cell.length_b   1.000
_cell.length_c   1.000
_cell.angle_alpha   90.00
_cell.angle_beta   90.00
_cell.angle_gamma   90.00
#
_symmetry.space_group_name_H-M   'P 1'
#
loop_
_entity.id
_entity.type
_entity.pdbx_description
1 polymer ?
#
loop_
_entity_poly.entity_id
_entity_poly.type
_entity_poly.pdbx_seq_one_letter_code
_entity_poly.pdbx_strand_id
1 'polypeptide(L)' 'MRKLKGYPNIELDVLVPSDMSIEEAHEIVHQVENRIMQEIPDIKDVTIHIEPIKDSKTKDK' A
#
# COMPACT_ATOMS: atom_id res chain seq x y z
N MET A 1 13.14 19.17 28.95
CA MET A 1 12.45 19.19 27.65
C MET A 1 11.88 17.80 27.39
N ARG A 2 10.56 17.66 27.17
CA ARG A 2 9.96 16.38 26.74
C ARG A 2 10.17 16.25 25.22
N LYS A 3 10.86 15.20 24.74
CA LYS A 3 10.83 14.84 23.32
C LYS A 3 9.48 14.18 23.04
N LEU A 4 8.67 14.76 22.16
CA LEU A 4 7.53 14.06 21.58
C LEU A 4 8.10 12.94 20.69
N LYS A 5 7.87 11.68 21.06
CA LYS A 5 8.27 10.54 20.25
C LYS A 5 7.23 10.42 19.13
N GLY A 6 7.55 10.95 17.95
CA GLY A 6 6.75 10.72 16.74
C GLY A 6 6.93 9.26 16.31
N TYR A 7 5.84 8.63 15.84
CA TYR A 7 5.91 7.31 15.23
C TYR A 7 5.90 7.49 13.71
N PRO A 8 6.74 6.76 12.97
CA PRO A 8 6.69 6.75 11.51
C PRO A 8 5.37 6.15 11.03
N ASN A 9 4.74 6.83 10.08
CA ASN A 9 3.59 6.33 9.32
C ASN A 9 4.06 6.04 7.89
N ILE A 10 3.52 4.98 7.29
CA ILE A 10 3.78 4.61 5.91
C ILE A 10 2.52 4.77 5.08
N GLU A 11 2.68 5.32 3.88
CA GLU A 11 1.65 5.41 2.86
C GLU A 11 2.20 4.79 1.56
N LEU A 12 1.43 3.91 0.93
CA LEU A 12 1.84 3.12 -0.23
C LEU A 12 0.70 3.02 -1.24
N ASP A 13 1.06 3.02 -2.52
CA ASP A 13 0.14 2.68 -3.61
C ASP A 13 0.54 1.31 -4.20
N VAL A 14 -0.42 0.40 -4.27
CA VAL A 14 -0.25 -0.92 -4.89
C VAL A 14 -1.00 -0.93 -6.21
N LEU A 15 -0.26 -1.12 -7.29
CA LEU A 15 -0.83 -1.24 -8.63
C LEU A 15 -1.21 -2.68 -8.93
N VAL A 16 -2.49 -2.91 -9.26
CA VAL A 16 -3.05 -4.23 -9.58
C VAL A 16 -3.67 -4.25 -10.98
N PRO A 17 -3.77 -5.41 -11.66
CA PRO A 17 -4.54 -5.52 -12.90
C PRO A 17 -5.98 -4.99 -12.74
N SER A 18 -6.49 -4.29 -13.76
CA SER A 18 -7.82 -3.67 -13.73
C SER A 18 -8.98 -4.67 -13.66
N ASP A 19 -8.71 -5.92 -14.04
CA ASP A 19 -9.64 -7.05 -14.01
C ASP A 19 -9.51 -7.92 -12.75
N MET A 20 -8.57 -7.59 -11.85
CA MET A 20 -8.43 -8.28 -10.56
C MET A 20 -9.66 -8.04 -9.69
N SER A 21 -10.09 -9.09 -8.98
CA SER A 21 -11.21 -8.93 -8.04
C SER A 21 -10.82 -8.09 -6.83
N ILE A 22 -11.80 -7.43 -6.23
CA ILE A 22 -11.60 -6.65 -5.00
C ILE A 22 -11.07 -7.53 -3.86
N GLU A 23 -11.53 -8.78 -3.78
CA GLU A 23 -11.10 -9.74 -2.77
C GLU A 23 -9.62 -10.10 -2.91
N GLU A 24 -9.15 -10.40 -4.13
CA GLU A 24 -7.74 -10.67 -4.39
C GLU A 24 -6.87 -9.44 -4.09
N ALA A 25 -7.33 -8.25 -4.49
CA ALA A 25 -6.60 -7.02 -4.22
C ALA A 25 -6.51 -6.73 -2.71
N HIS A 26 -7.59 -6.99 -1.95
CA HIS A 26 -7.62 -6.88 -0.50
C HIS A 26 -6.64 -7.86 0.16
N GLU A 27 -6.60 -9.11 -0.30
CA GLU A 27 -5.68 -10.13 0.20
C GLU A 27 -4.21 -9.73 -0.01
N ILE A 28 -3.88 -9.19 -1.18
CA ILE A 28 -2.53 -8.68 -1.48
C ILE A 28 -2.15 -7.56 -0.51
N VAL A 29 -2.98 -6.54 -0.34
CA VAL A 29 -2.63 -5.41 0.54
C VAL A 29 -2.55 -5.83 2.00
N HIS A 30 -3.40 -6.76 2.44
CA HIS A 30 -3.34 -7.29 3.80
C HIS A 30 -2.03 -8.04 4.05
N GLN A 31 -1.55 -8.81 3.08
CA GLN A 31 -0.24 -9.47 3.19
C GLN A 31 0.92 -8.47 3.22
N VAL A 32 0.84 -7.39 2.44
CA VAL A 32 1.85 -6.31 2.44
C VAL A 32 1.88 -5.60 3.79
N GLU A 33 0.74 -5.19 4.31
CA GLU A 33 0.59 -4.55 5.63
C GLU A 33 1.19 -5.44 6.73
N ASN A 34 0.78 -6.71 6.79
CA ASN A 34 1.28 -7.66 7.79
C ASN A 34 2.80 -7.81 7.74
N ARG A 35 3.40 -7.90 6.55
CA ARG A 35 4.87 -7.98 6.41
C ARG A 35 5.56 -6.72 6.90
N ILE A 36 5.04 -5.54 6.55
CA ILE A 36 5.60 -4.26 7.02
C ILE A 36 5.58 -4.19 8.55
N MET A 37 4.44 -4.52 9.17
CA MET A 37 4.33 -4.51 10.63
C MET A 37 5.23 -5.54 11.31
N GLN A 38 5.46 -6.70 10.69
CA GLN A 38 6.35 -7.74 11.21
C GLN A 38 7.83 -7.37 11.10
N GLU A 39 8.24 -6.76 9.98
CA GLU A 39 9.64 -6.47 9.69
C GLU A 39 10.10 -5.11 10.28
N ILE A 40 9.18 -4.18 10.55
CA ILE A 40 9.51 -2.84 11.02
C ILE A 40 8.73 -2.49 12.31
N PRO A 41 9.24 -2.90 13.50
CA PRO A 41 8.52 -2.81 14.77
C PRO A 41 8.16 -1.40 15.26
N ASP A 42 8.81 -0.37 14.74
CA ASP A 42 8.58 1.03 15.13
C ASP A 42 7.43 1.70 14.38
N ILE A 43 6.90 1.06 13.32
CA ILE A 43 5.75 1.56 12.56
C ILE A 43 4.46 1.26 13.32
N LYS A 44 3.58 2.27 13.36
CA LYS A 44 2.29 2.15 14.04
C LYS A 44 1.08 2.22 13.13
N ASP A 45 1.27 2.69 11.91
CA ASP A 45 0.19 2.90 10.97
C ASP A 45 0.71 2.74 9.54
N VAL A 46 -0.01 1.96 8.75
CA VAL A 46 0.28 1.70 7.34
C VAL A 46 -1.02 1.92 6.57
N THR A 47 -1.03 2.89 5.68
CA THR A 47 -2.15 3.12 4.76
C THR A 47 -1.74 2.64 3.38
N ILE A 48 -2.57 1.78 2.77
CA ILE A 48 -2.33 1.25 1.42
C ILE A 48 -3.52 1.58 0.53
N HIS A 49 -3.26 2.28 -0.58
CA HIS A 49 -4.23 2.50 -1.64
C HIS A 49 -4.02 1.47 -2.75
N ILE A 50 -5.13 0.91 -3.24
CA ILE A 50 -5.12 0.01 -4.39
C ILE A 50 -5.49 0.83 -5.62
N GLU A 51 -4.60 0.84 -6.60
CA GLU A 51 -4.83 1.49 -7.88
C GLU A 51 -4.76 0.47 -9.04
N PRO A 52 -5.59 0.59 -10.08
CA PRO A 52 -5.44 -0.22 -11.28
C PRO A 52 -4.20 0.21 -12.07
N ILE A 53 -3.47 -0.75 -12.63
CA ILE A 53 -2.42 -0.50 -13.61
C ILE A 53 -3.05 0.21 -14.80
N LYS A 54 -2.59 1.43 -15.10
CA LYS A 54 -3.02 2.16 -16.29
C LYS A 54 -2.48 1.45 -17.52
N ASP A 55 -3.36 0.92 -18.36
CA ASP A 55 -2.98 0.37 -19.64
C ASP A 55 -2.28 1.44 -20.48
N SER A 56 -1.03 1.19 -20.85
CA SER A 56 -0.22 2.05 -21.74
C SER A 56 -0.61 1.86 -23.22
N LYS A 57 -1.91 1.72 -23.51
CA LYS A 57 -2.51 1.73 -24.84
C LYS A 57 -3.66 2.74 -24.75
N THR A 58 -3.51 4.04 -25.02
CA THR A 58 -3.29 4.63 -26.33
C THR A 58 -2.96 6.13 -26.13
N LYS A 59 -1.73 6.56 -26.46
CA LYS A 59 -1.49 7.93 -26.94
C LYS A 59 -1.08 7.80 -28.41
N ASP A 60 -2.03 7.40 -29.24
CA ASP A 60 -1.94 7.75 -30.65
C ASP A 60 -2.61 9.12 -30.81
N LYS A 61 -1.92 9.96 -31.59
CA LYS A 61 -2.21 11.37 -31.88
C LYS A 61 -3.61 11.63 -32.41
#